data_AF-A0A1D1YR92-F1
#
_entry.id   AF-A0A1D1YR92-F1
#
_cell.length_a   1.000
_cell.length_b   1.000
_cell.length_c   1.000
_cell.angle_alpha   90.00
_cell.angle_beta   90.00
_cell.angle_gamma   90.00
#
_symmetry.space_group_name_H-M   'P 1'
#
loop_
_entity.id
_entity.type
_entity.pdbx_description
1 polymer ?
#
loop_
_entity_poly.entity_id
_entity_poly.type
_entity_poly.pdbx_seq_one_letter_code
_entity_poly.pdbx_strand_id
1 'polypeptide(L)'
;LRYIPKPKLDLSFVRFSCEVIVLGTPVQSISCRCFLWSPLKKRCYRKMASGGAVMDAGGEPVPTSAVLMASWKHIGEECRAENAAFINCKKRDPNPEMCLDKGRQVTRCVLGLLKTLHHRCSKEMDAYAGCMYYHTNEFEMCRGKQEQFEKACPRSL
;
A
#
# COMPACT_ATOMS: atom_id res chain seq x y z
N LEU A 1 5.09 8.45 22.99
CA LEU A 1 5.18 7.66 21.74
C LEU A 1 5.20 6.18 22.10
N ARG A 2 4.07 5.45 21.97
CA ARG A 2 4.06 3.99 22.20
C ARG A 2 4.55 3.31 20.94
N TYR A 3 5.69 2.63 21.04
CA TYR A 3 6.18 1.68 20.05
C TYR A 3 5.17 0.52 19.98
N ILE A 4 4.43 0.41 18.87
CA ILE A 4 3.63 -0.78 18.56
C ILE A 4 4.59 -1.74 17.83
N PRO A 5 5.01 -2.85 18.44
CA PRO A 5 5.94 -3.77 17.80
C PRO A 5 5.30 -4.35 16.54
N LYS A 6 5.98 -4.23 15.39
CA LYS A 6 5.58 -4.96 14.18
C LYS A 6 5.71 -6.45 14.46
N PRO A 7 4.71 -7.28 14.09
CA PRO A 7 4.83 -8.71 14.27
C PRO A 7 6.01 -9.20 13.45
N LYS A 8 7.06 -9.67 14.12
CA LYS A 8 8.06 -10.52 13.49
C LYS A 8 7.30 -11.72 12.93
N LEU A 9 7.51 -12.00 11.65
CA LEU A 9 6.99 -13.20 11.01
C LEU A 9 7.66 -14.40 11.69
N ASP A 10 7.03 -14.92 12.73
CA ASP A 10 7.53 -16.06 13.46
C ASP A 10 7.23 -17.32 12.64
N LEU A 11 8.22 -17.74 11.84
CA LEU A 11 8.19 -18.98 11.06
C LEU A 11 8.11 -20.24 11.96
N SER A 12 8.14 -20.10 13.30
CA SER A 12 8.08 -21.23 14.23
C SER A 12 6.69 -21.89 14.34
N PHE A 13 5.63 -21.28 13.79
CA PHE A 13 4.26 -21.83 13.86
C PHE A 13 3.80 -22.60 12.62
N VAL A 14 4.64 -22.73 11.59
CA VAL A 14 4.36 -23.61 10.44
C VAL A 14 4.85 -25.01 10.78
N ARG A 15 3.97 -25.85 11.31
CA ARG A 15 4.26 -27.29 11.39
C ARG A 15 3.95 -27.91 10.04
N PHE A 16 4.96 -28.02 9.18
CA PHE A 16 4.91 -28.86 7.99
C PHE A 16 4.90 -30.32 8.44
N SER A 17 3.72 -30.94 8.50
CA SER A 17 3.68 -32.40 8.44
C SER A 17 3.78 -32.80 6.98
N CYS A 18 5.01 -33.03 6.51
CA CYS A 18 5.25 -33.80 5.29
C CYS A 18 5.02 -35.28 5.63
N GLU A 19 3.84 -35.83 5.33
CA GLU A 19 3.76 -37.28 5.19
C GLU A 19 4.43 -37.67 3.87
N VAL A 20 5.54 -38.38 3.98
CA VAL A 20 6.19 -39.04 2.84
C VAL A 20 5.30 -40.21 2.46
N ILE A 21 4.48 -40.06 1.42
CA ILE A 21 3.78 -41.20 0.83
C ILE A 21 4.81 -41.96 -0.01
N VAL A 22 5.37 -43.03 0.55
CA VAL A 22 6.21 -43.98 -0.18
C VAL A 22 5.30 -44.82 -1.08
N LEU A 23 5.06 -44.36 -2.30
CA LEU A 23 4.51 -45.20 -3.37
C LEU A 23 5.59 -45.31 -4.44
N GLY A 24 6.22 -46.49 -4.49
CA GLY A 24 7.45 -46.76 -5.22
C GLY A 24 7.35 -46.60 -6.74
N THR A 25 7.61 -45.39 -7.25
CA THR A 25 8.01 -45.08 -8.63
C THR A 25 8.78 -43.73 -8.67
N PRO A 26 9.69 -43.47 -9.64
CA PRO A 26 10.77 -42.47 -9.49
C PRO A 26 10.42 -41.07 -10.03
N VAL A 27 9.26 -40.50 -9.69
CA VAL A 27 8.93 -39.10 -10.02
C VAL A 27 8.21 -38.43 -8.85
N GLN A 28 8.92 -37.60 -8.08
CA GLN A 28 8.37 -36.88 -6.92
C GLN A 28 7.51 -35.70 -7.38
N SER A 29 6.18 -35.83 -7.26
CA SER A 29 5.28 -34.67 -7.18
C SER A 29 4.92 -34.43 -5.72
N ILE A 30 5.34 -33.29 -5.17
CA ILE A 30 5.01 -32.88 -3.81
C ILE A 30 3.69 -32.12 -3.87
N SER A 31 2.58 -32.78 -3.54
CA SER A 31 1.30 -32.13 -3.29
C SER A 31 1.14 -31.87 -1.79
N CYS A 32 1.53 -30.69 -1.31
CA CYS A 32 1.26 -30.26 0.06
C CYS A 32 -0.17 -29.71 0.19
N ARG A 33 -1.05 -30.41 0.91
CA ARG A 33 -2.34 -29.84 1.37
C ARG A 33 -2.17 -29.18 2.73
N CYS A 34 -2.42 -27.87 2.79
CA CYS A 34 -2.56 -27.14 4.05
C CYS A 34 -3.91 -27.45 4.71
N PHE A 35 -3.92 -28.28 5.76
CA PHE A 35 -5.08 -28.42 6.63
C PHE A 35 -5.03 -27.40 7.79
N LEU A 36 -5.91 -26.39 7.75
CA LEU A 36 -6.18 -25.51 8.90
C LEU A 36 -7.48 -25.96 9.60
N TRP A 37 -7.36 -26.61 10.76
CA TRP A 37 -8.50 -26.94 11.61
C TRP A 37 -8.77 -25.79 12.59
N SER A 38 -9.55 -24.79 12.15
CA SER A 38 -10.37 -23.91 13.00
C SER A 38 -11.16 -22.90 12.16
N PRO A 39 -12.51 -22.89 12.21
CA PRO A 39 -13.34 -21.93 11.45
C PRO A 39 -13.24 -20.48 11.95
N LEU A 40 -12.73 -20.23 13.16
CA LEU A 40 -12.62 -18.88 13.75
C LEU A 40 -11.36 -18.09 13.31
N LYS A 41 -10.28 -18.75 12.85
CA LYS A 41 -9.01 -18.06 12.50
C LYS A 41 -8.97 -17.45 11.10
N LYS A 42 -9.85 -17.85 10.17
CA LYS A 42 -9.92 -17.28 8.81
C LYS A 42 -10.25 -15.78 8.81
N ARG A 43 -10.90 -15.28 9.87
CA ARG A 43 -11.26 -13.85 10.00
C ARG A 43 -10.14 -12.97 10.56
N CYS A 44 -9.19 -13.53 11.32
CA CYS A 44 -8.04 -12.78 11.83
C CYS A 44 -6.91 -12.66 10.80
N TYR A 45 -6.65 -13.68 9.99
CA TYR A 45 -5.59 -13.59 8.96
C TYR A 45 -5.93 -12.57 7.86
N ARG A 46 -7.22 -12.40 7.54
CA ARG A 46 -7.69 -11.38 6.58
C ARG A 46 -7.56 -9.94 7.11
N LYS A 47 -7.42 -9.75 8.42
CA LYS A 47 -7.33 -8.41 9.04
C LYS A 47 -5.91 -7.84 9.03
N MET A 48 -4.88 -8.66 8.78
CA MET A 48 -3.47 -8.22 8.72
C MET A 48 -3.08 -7.50 7.42
N ALA A 49 -3.95 -7.48 6.40
CA ALA A 49 -3.66 -6.99 5.05
C ALA A 49 -4.16 -5.56 4.75
N SER A 50 -4.63 -4.81 5.74
CA SER A 50 -5.32 -3.52 5.49
C SER A 50 -4.40 -2.28 5.48
N GLY A 51 -3.16 -2.40 5.97
CA GLY A 51 -2.29 -1.23 6.14
C GLY A 51 -1.78 -0.60 4.85
N GLY A 52 -1.72 -1.38 3.76
CA GLY A 52 -1.26 -0.93 2.44
C GLY A 52 -2.37 -0.82 1.38
N ALA A 53 -3.62 -1.03 1.76
CA ALA A 53 -4.73 -0.96 0.79
C ALA A 53 -4.92 0.49 0.33
N VAL A 54 -4.85 0.71 -0.98
CA VAL A 54 -5.03 2.04 -1.59
C VAL A 54 -6.51 2.42 -1.68
N MET A 55 -7.39 1.44 -1.86
CA MET A 55 -8.85 1.61 -1.93
C MET A 55 -9.55 0.97 -0.75
N ASP A 56 -10.68 1.56 -0.34
CA ASP A 56 -11.60 0.93 0.61
C ASP A 56 -12.53 -0.09 -0.08
N ALA A 57 -13.41 -0.70 0.71
CA ALA A 57 -14.41 -1.64 0.19
C ALA A 57 -15.48 -0.98 -0.70
N GLY A 58 -15.62 0.35 -0.63
CA GLY A 58 -16.52 1.16 -1.45
C GLY A 58 -15.89 1.66 -2.76
N GLY A 59 -14.60 1.38 -3.00
CA GLY A 59 -13.89 1.85 -4.19
C GLY A 59 -13.43 3.30 -4.11
N GLU A 60 -13.38 3.87 -2.90
CA GLU A 60 -12.85 5.21 -2.65
C GLU A 60 -11.39 5.13 -2.17
N PRO A 61 -10.53 6.06 -2.62
CA PRO A 61 -9.12 6.08 -2.23
C PRO A 61 -8.99 6.42 -0.76
N VAL A 62 -8.20 5.62 -0.03
CA VAL A 62 -7.86 5.88 1.37
C VAL A 62 -6.49 6.55 1.41
N PRO A 63 -6.40 7.87 1.68
CA PRO A 63 -5.15 8.61 1.71
C PRO A 63 -4.38 8.34 3.02
N THR A 64 -3.97 7.08 3.25
CA THR A 64 -3.06 6.76 4.35
C THR A 64 -1.69 7.36 4.09
N SER A 65 -0.89 7.54 5.14
CA SER A 65 0.47 8.08 5.01
C SER A 65 1.32 7.23 4.04
N ALA A 66 1.18 5.91 4.07
CA ALA A 66 1.89 4.99 3.17
C ALA A 66 1.49 5.18 1.70
N VAL A 67 0.19 5.34 1.43
CA VAL A 67 -0.33 5.55 0.06
C VAL A 67 0.12 6.90 -0.50
N LEU A 68 0.04 7.96 0.32
CA LEU A 68 0.52 9.30 -0.07
C LEU A 68 2.04 9.31 -0.30
N MET A 69 2.82 8.61 0.54
CA MET A 69 4.27 8.49 0.37
C MET A 69 4.67 7.58 -0.78
N ALA A 70 3.85 6.61 -1.18
CA ALA A 70 4.09 5.82 -2.38
C ALA A 70 3.82 6.63 -3.66
N SER A 71 2.80 7.51 -3.63
CA SER A 71 2.34 8.29 -4.79
C SER A 71 2.96 9.68 -4.91
N TRP A 72 3.84 10.09 -3.98
CA TRP A 72 4.35 11.46 -3.87
C TRP A 72 4.91 12.03 -5.17
N LYS A 73 5.63 11.22 -5.96
CA LYS A 73 6.20 11.67 -7.24
C LYS A 73 5.11 12.03 -8.24
N HIS A 74 4.05 11.23 -8.34
CA HIS A 74 2.91 11.52 -9.20
C HIS A 74 2.15 12.76 -8.72
N ILE A 75 1.93 12.89 -7.41
CA ILE A 75 1.28 14.07 -6.81
C ILE A 75 2.06 15.35 -7.13
N GLY A 76 3.40 15.30 -7.10
CA GLY A 76 4.27 16.44 -7.37
C GLY A 76 4.30 16.90 -8.84
N GLU A 77 3.87 16.04 -9.77
CA GLU A 77 3.76 16.36 -11.20
C GLU A 77 2.33 16.76 -11.56
N GLU A 78 1.34 15.91 -11.26
CA GLU A 78 -0.06 16.08 -11.65
C GLU A 78 -0.77 17.17 -10.85
N CYS A 79 -0.57 17.24 -9.53
CA CYS A 79 -1.24 18.21 -8.66
C CYS A 79 -0.36 19.42 -8.31
N ARG A 80 0.64 19.71 -9.15
CA ARG A 80 1.65 20.74 -8.87
C ARG A 80 1.03 22.14 -8.74
N ALA A 81 0.10 22.49 -9.61
CA ALA A 81 -0.52 23.81 -9.66
C ALA A 81 -1.37 24.09 -8.40
N GLU A 82 -2.20 23.13 -8.01
CA GLU A 82 -3.06 23.18 -6.83
C GLU A 82 -2.22 23.27 -5.56
N ASN A 83 -1.17 22.44 -5.46
CA ASN A 83 -0.24 22.44 -4.33
C ASN A 83 0.48 23.79 -4.21
N ALA A 84 0.99 24.33 -5.32
CA ALA A 84 1.64 25.63 -5.33
C ALA A 84 0.67 26.75 -4.91
N ALA A 85 -0.57 26.73 -5.40
CA ALA A 85 -1.58 27.72 -5.04
C ALA A 85 -1.94 27.67 -3.55
N PHE A 86 -2.05 26.49 -2.96
CA PHE A 86 -2.30 26.31 -1.53
C PHE A 86 -1.13 26.83 -0.67
N ILE A 87 0.11 26.47 -1.01
CA ILE A 87 1.30 26.94 -0.31
C ILE A 87 1.47 28.45 -0.43
N ASN A 88 1.23 29.03 -1.62
CA ASN A 88 1.28 30.48 -1.83
C ASN A 88 0.16 31.22 -1.08
N CYS A 89 -1.01 30.61 -0.91
CA CYS A 89 -2.06 31.15 -0.03
C CYS A 89 -1.57 31.20 1.43
N LYS A 90 -1.04 30.08 1.95
CA LYS A 90 -0.54 29.98 3.32
C LYS A 90 0.65 30.88 3.63
N LYS A 91 1.49 31.19 2.64
CA LYS A 91 2.60 32.15 2.78
C LYS A 91 2.11 33.60 2.93
N ARG A 92 0.97 33.94 2.32
CA ARG A 92 0.40 35.30 2.37
C ARG A 92 -0.41 35.52 3.64
N ASP A 93 -1.20 34.53 4.05
CA ASP A 93 -2.03 34.59 5.24
C ASP A 93 -2.02 33.23 5.97
N PRO A 94 -1.58 33.18 7.24
CA PRO A 94 -1.57 31.95 8.02
C PRO A 94 -2.99 31.47 8.42
N ASN A 95 -4.02 32.32 8.33
CA ASN A 95 -5.39 31.98 8.72
C ASN A 95 -5.88 30.71 8.00
N PRO A 96 -6.35 29.68 8.73
CA PRO A 96 -6.85 28.44 8.13
C PRO A 96 -8.04 28.64 7.20
N GLU A 97 -8.93 29.61 7.45
CA GLU A 97 -10.19 29.77 6.71
C GLU A 97 -9.99 30.32 5.29
N MET A 98 -9.04 31.25 5.13
CA MET A 98 -8.79 31.94 3.85
C MET A 98 -8.31 31.02 2.73
N CYS A 99 -7.68 29.89 3.09
CA CYS A 99 -7.10 28.95 2.13
C CYS A 99 -7.91 27.64 2.00
N LEU A 100 -9.10 27.53 2.60
CA LEU A 100 -9.91 26.31 2.58
C LEU A 100 -10.31 25.87 1.17
N ASP A 101 -10.69 26.82 0.30
CA ASP A 101 -11.03 26.52 -1.09
C ASP A 101 -9.83 25.88 -1.82
N LYS A 102 -8.64 26.45 -1.69
CA LYS A 102 -7.41 25.91 -2.29
C LYS A 102 -7.03 24.55 -1.70
N GLY A 103 -7.24 24.36 -0.40
CA GLY A 103 -7.07 23.05 0.25
C GLY A 103 -8.00 21.99 -0.33
N ARG A 104 -9.29 22.32 -0.54
CA ARG A 104 -10.25 21.40 -1.19
C ARG A 104 -9.84 21.05 -2.62
N GLN A 105 -9.28 22.00 -3.37
CA GLN A 105 -8.78 21.76 -4.73
C GLN A 105 -7.61 20.76 -4.73
N VAL A 106 -6.65 20.92 -3.80
CA VAL A 106 -5.55 19.96 -3.60
C VAL A 106 -6.10 18.58 -3.26
N THR A 107 -6.99 18.48 -2.26
CA THR A 107 -7.55 17.18 -1.85
C THR A 107 -8.31 16.51 -3.00
N ARG A 108 -9.10 17.27 -3.78
CA ARG A 108 -9.81 16.74 -4.94
C ARG A 108 -8.85 16.19 -5.99
N CYS A 109 -7.79 16.93 -6.32
CA CYS A 109 -6.77 16.48 -7.27
C CYS A 109 -6.11 15.18 -6.79
N VAL A 110 -5.65 15.14 -5.54
CA VAL A 110 -4.95 13.98 -4.98
C VAL A 110 -5.85 12.74 -4.94
N LEU A 111 -7.10 12.86 -4.48
CA LEU A 111 -8.02 11.71 -4.45
C LEU A 111 -8.34 11.21 -5.87
N GLY A 112 -8.57 12.11 -6.83
CA GLY A 112 -8.76 11.75 -8.24
C GLY A 112 -7.55 11.03 -8.84
N LEU A 113 -6.34 11.50 -8.51
CA LEU A 113 -5.09 10.87 -8.92
C LEU A 113 -4.93 9.48 -8.32
N LEU A 114 -5.17 9.31 -7.02
CA LEU A 114 -5.08 8.00 -6.35
C LEU A 114 -6.05 6.99 -6.97
N LYS A 115 -7.27 7.44 -7.31
CA LYS A 115 -8.26 6.62 -8.05
C LYS A 115 -7.71 6.18 -9.40
N THR A 116 -7.16 7.11 -10.16
CA THR A 116 -6.60 6.85 -11.49
C THR A 116 -5.39 5.90 -11.43
N LEU A 117 -4.46 6.11 -10.50
CA LEU A 117 -3.28 5.27 -10.33
C LEU A 117 -3.67 3.84 -9.97
N HIS A 118 -4.57 3.65 -9.00
CA HIS A 118 -5.01 2.32 -8.63
C HIS A 118 -5.77 1.62 -9.77
N HIS A 119 -6.52 2.35 -10.60
CA HIS A 119 -7.16 1.73 -11.78
C HIS A 119 -6.16 1.28 -12.85
N ARG A 120 -5.04 2.00 -13.03
CA ARG A 120 -4.03 1.68 -14.05
C ARG A 120 -3.00 0.64 -13.58
N CYS A 121 -2.53 0.76 -12.35
CA CYS A 121 -1.42 -0.02 -11.77
C CYS A 121 -1.72 -0.47 -10.34
N SER A 122 -2.91 -1.06 -10.12
CA SER A 122 -3.38 -1.54 -8.80
C SER A 122 -2.35 -2.41 -8.10
N LYS A 123 -1.87 -3.46 -8.76
CA LYS A 123 -1.01 -4.49 -8.18
C LYS A 123 0.32 -3.90 -7.69
N GLU A 124 0.96 -3.09 -8.52
CA GLU A 124 2.25 -2.48 -8.21
C GLU A 124 2.10 -1.37 -7.15
N MET A 125 1.03 -0.59 -7.23
CA MET A 125 0.73 0.47 -6.26
C MET A 125 0.45 -0.11 -4.87
N ASP A 126 -0.40 -1.14 -4.77
CA ASP A 126 -0.70 -1.84 -3.52
C ASP A 126 0.56 -2.51 -2.93
N ALA A 127 1.40 -3.12 -3.79
CA ALA A 127 2.64 -3.72 -3.33
C ALA A 127 3.62 -2.67 -2.78
N TYR A 128 3.70 -1.50 -3.42
CA TYR A 128 4.58 -0.42 -2.98
C TYR A 128 4.06 0.26 -1.71
N ALA A 129 2.76 0.58 -1.66
CA ALA A 129 2.09 1.12 -0.48
C ALA A 129 2.15 0.15 0.71
N GLY A 130 2.00 -1.16 0.46
CA GLY A 130 2.19 -2.20 1.46
C GLY A 130 3.61 -2.24 2.03
N CYS A 131 4.62 -2.11 1.17
CA CYS A 131 6.01 -1.98 1.61
C CYS A 131 6.22 -0.73 2.47
N MET A 132 5.69 0.43 2.02
CA MET A 132 5.75 1.68 2.76
C MET A 132 5.11 1.57 4.15
N TYR A 133 3.95 0.92 4.25
CA TYR A 133 3.30 0.66 5.54
C TYR A 133 4.17 -0.22 6.44
N TYR A 134 4.73 -1.31 5.90
CA TYR A 134 5.57 -2.23 6.66
C TYR A 134 6.94 -1.66 7.05
N HIS A 135 7.45 -0.68 6.31
CA HIS A 135 8.72 -0.01 6.63
C HIS A 135 8.56 1.44 7.12
N THR A 136 7.33 1.85 7.47
CA THR A 136 7.08 3.15 8.11
C THR A 136 7.50 4.34 7.24
N ASN A 137 7.31 4.21 5.93
CA ASN A 137 7.68 5.18 4.88
C ASN A 137 9.19 5.34 4.63
N GLU A 138 10.01 4.34 4.97
CA GLU A 138 11.43 4.32 4.62
C GLU A 138 11.64 3.90 3.16
N PHE A 139 12.17 4.80 2.33
CA PHE A 139 12.30 4.58 0.88
C PHE A 139 13.35 3.52 0.54
N GLU A 140 14.46 3.47 1.29
CA GLU A 140 15.59 2.57 1.00
C GLU A 140 15.19 1.10 1.06
N MET A 141 14.26 0.76 1.96
CA MET A 141 13.76 -0.61 2.11
C MET A 141 12.81 -1.05 0.98
N CYS A 142 12.30 -0.08 0.20
CA CYS A 142 11.24 -0.30 -0.78
C CYS A 142 11.65 0.05 -2.22
N ARG A 143 12.93 0.31 -2.51
CA ARG A 143 13.43 0.72 -3.85
C ARG A 143 13.07 -0.28 -4.96
N GLY A 144 13.13 -1.58 -4.71
CA GLY A 144 12.74 -2.58 -5.72
C GLY A 144 11.25 -2.56 -6.07
N LYS A 145 10.38 -2.23 -5.09
CA LYS A 145 8.94 -2.03 -5.33
C LYS A 145 8.65 -0.68 -5.99
N GLN A 146 9.42 0.34 -5.64
CA GLN A 146 9.38 1.63 -6.29
C GLN A 146 9.67 1.52 -7.80
N GLU A 147 10.73 0.80 -8.17
CA GLU A 147 11.09 0.59 -9.58
C GLU A 147 9.98 -0.13 -10.36
N GLN A 148 9.40 -1.19 -9.78
CA GLN A 148 8.27 -1.92 -10.37
C GLN A 148 7.07 -1.00 -10.61
N PHE A 149 6.75 -0.16 -9.62
CA PHE A 149 5.66 0.80 -9.71
C PHE A 149 5.93 1.88 -10.77
N GLU A 150 7.12 2.47 -10.79
CA GLU A 150 7.48 3.52 -11.76
C GLU A 150 7.58 2.97 -13.19
N LYS A 151 7.92 1.69 -13.36
CA LYS A 151 7.93 1.02 -14.67
C LYS A 151 6.52 0.73 -15.18
N ALA A 152 5.62 0.32 -14.31
CA ALA A 152 4.23 0.03 -14.67
C ALA A 152 3.40 1.30 -14.87
N CYS A 153 3.68 2.34 -14.08
CA CYS A 153 3.04 3.64 -14.12
C CYS A 153 4.09 4.75 -14.25
N PRO A 154 4.54 5.04 -15.48
CA PRO A 154 5.39 6.20 -15.73
C PRO A 154 4.63 7.49 -15.42
N ARG A 155 5.37 8.51 -14.95
CA ARG A 155 4.78 9.78 -14.48
C ARG A 155 4.45 10.74 -15.63
N SER A 156 5.14 10.59 -16.75
CA SER A 156 4.86 11.28 -18.01
C SER A 156 4.08 10.36 -18.95
N LEU A 157 2.91 10.80 -19.40
CA LEU A 157 2.46 10.48 -20.77
C LEU A 157 3.27 11.33 -21.75
#